data_AF-A0A3B9SL35-F1
#
_entry.id   AF-A0A3B9SL35-F1
#
_cell.length_a   1.000
_cell.length_b   1.000
_cell.length_c   1.000
_cell.angle_alpha   90.00
_cell.angle_beta   90.00
_cell.angle_gamma   90.00
#
_symmetry.space_group_name_H-M   'P 1'
#
loop_
_entity.id
_entity.type
_entity.pdbx_description
1 polymer ?
#
loop_
_entity_poly.entity_id
_entity_poly.type
_entity_poly.pdbx_seq_one_letter_code
_entity_poly.pdbx_strand_id
1 'polypeptide(L)'
;SGRLQAIAEAELIRIAKVEGGQSYMGRAAQEAIQRGWTFAKKDGDDYLTLEYLLLGLGSGKDACAQALKDQGFKESEFRKAMAQFRQGQKAQTASAENSYQSLSKYAIDLNARAESGKLDPVIGRDDEIRRVLQILSRRTKNNPVLVGEPGVG
;
A
#
# COMPACT_ATOMS: atom_id res chain seq x y z
N SER A 1 12.29 -8.72 -12.18
CA SER A 1 10.83 -8.78 -11.98
C SER A 1 10.10 -9.89 -12.75
N GLY A 2 10.72 -10.64 -13.69
CA GLY A 2 9.97 -11.58 -14.57
C GLY A 2 9.88 -13.05 -14.14
N ARG A 3 10.62 -13.50 -13.11
CA ARG A 3 10.73 -14.93 -12.78
C ARG A 3 9.42 -15.53 -12.23
N LEU A 4 8.72 -14.78 -11.38
CA LEU A 4 7.46 -15.19 -10.78
C LEU A 4 6.33 -15.27 -11.82
N GLN A 5 6.31 -14.31 -12.74
CA GLN A 5 5.39 -14.31 -13.86
C GLN A 5 5.63 -15.52 -14.78
N ALA A 6 6.88 -15.79 -15.13
CA ALA A 6 7.23 -16.96 -15.96
C ALA A 6 6.83 -18.29 -15.29
N ILE A 7 6.98 -18.41 -13.97
CA ILE A 7 6.55 -19.58 -13.22
C ILE A 7 5.02 -19.70 -13.23
N ALA A 8 4.31 -18.60 -12.98
CA ALA A 8 2.84 -18.59 -13.01
C ALA A 8 2.30 -18.97 -14.40
N GLU A 9 2.88 -18.44 -15.47
CA GLU A 9 2.55 -18.80 -16.85
C GLU A 9 2.84 -20.28 -17.15
N ALA A 10 3.98 -20.80 -16.67
CA ALA A 10 4.32 -22.22 -16.83
C ALA A 10 3.33 -23.15 -16.08
N GLU A 11 2.90 -22.78 -14.87
CA GLU A 11 1.89 -23.54 -14.12
C GLU A 11 0.51 -23.45 -14.80
N LEU A 12 0.13 -22.30 -15.35
CA LEU A 12 -1.12 -22.15 -16.11
C LEU A 12 -1.17 -23.06 -17.35
N ILE A 13 -0.04 -23.23 -18.04
CA ILE A 13 0.05 -24.12 -19.19
C ILE A 13 -0.13 -25.59 -18.79
N ARG A 14 0.25 -25.98 -17.57
CA ARG A 14 0.09 -27.35 -17.06
C ARG A 14 -1.35 -27.71 -16.71
N ILE A 15 -2.20 -26.71 -16.46
CA ILE A 15 -3.61 -26.95 -16.17
C ILE A 15 -4.31 -27.40 -17.45
N ALA A 16 -5.12 -28.45 -17.35
CA ALA A 16 -5.88 -28.98 -18.48
C ALA A 16 -6.81 -27.89 -19.05
N LYS A 17 -6.67 -27.62 -20.35
CA LYS A 17 -7.59 -26.74 -21.08
C LYS A 17 -8.81 -27.54 -21.48
N VAL A 18 -9.99 -27.06 -21.11
CA VAL A 18 -11.28 -27.66 -21.45
C VAL A 18 -12.11 -26.61 -22.19
N GLU A 19 -12.66 -26.98 -23.35
CA GLU A 19 -13.57 -26.13 -24.12
C GLU A 19 -15.02 -26.55 -23.85
N GLY A 20 -15.88 -25.58 -23.49
CA GLY A 20 -17.28 -25.81 -23.11
C GLY A 20 -17.47 -26.12 -21.62
N GLY A 21 -18.54 -25.56 -21.03
CA GLY A 21 -18.90 -25.72 -19.61
C GLY A 21 -19.03 -24.39 -18.85
N GLN A 22 -19.62 -24.44 -17.66
CA GLN A 22 -19.62 -23.29 -16.74
C GLN A 22 -18.26 -23.21 -16.02
N SER A 23 -17.68 -22.01 -15.97
CA SER A 23 -16.44 -21.78 -15.22
C SER A 23 -16.73 -21.81 -13.72
N TYR A 24 -16.08 -22.72 -13.01
CA TYR A 24 -16.12 -22.78 -11.55
C TYR A 24 -14.76 -22.39 -10.97
N MET A 25 -14.81 -21.82 -9.77
CA MET A 25 -13.59 -21.52 -9.03
C MET A 25 -12.99 -22.82 -8.50
N GLY A 26 -11.70 -23.04 -8.78
CA GLY A 26 -10.98 -24.18 -8.26
C GLY A 26 -10.88 -24.14 -6.73
N ARG A 27 -10.83 -25.31 -6.10
CA ARG A 27 -10.77 -25.46 -4.65
C ARG A 27 -9.62 -24.66 -4.01
N ALA A 28 -8.42 -24.70 -4.59
CA ALA A 28 -7.27 -23.96 -4.09
C ALA A 28 -7.52 -22.43 -4.06
N ALA A 29 -8.19 -21.90 -5.08
CA ALA A 29 -8.55 -20.48 -5.15
C ALA A 29 -9.60 -20.11 -4.09
N GLN A 30 -10.62 -20.96 -3.90
CA GLN A 30 -11.63 -20.76 -2.86
C GLN A 30 -10.99 -20.75 -1.46
N GLU A 31 -10.10 -21.70 -1.18
CA GLU A 31 -9.40 -21.79 0.10
C GLU A 31 -8.46 -20.57 0.31
N ALA A 32 -7.78 -20.09 -0.73
CA ALA A 32 -6.95 -18.89 -0.65
C ALA A 32 -7.75 -17.63 -0.31
N ILE A 33 -8.90 -17.44 -0.97
CA ILE A 33 -9.82 -16.33 -0.68
C ILE A 33 -10.35 -16.43 0.75
N GLN A 34 -10.72 -17.63 1.21
CA GLN A 34 -11.22 -17.85 2.56
C GLN A 34 -10.15 -17.56 3.62
N ARG A 35 -8.89 -17.97 3.38
CA ARG A 35 -7.75 -17.60 4.25
C ARG A 35 -7.56 -16.09 4.29
N GLY A 36 -7.55 -15.43 3.15
CA GLY A 36 -7.46 -13.97 3.04
C GLY A 36 -8.54 -13.27 3.86
N TRP A 37 -9.80 -13.70 3.72
CA TRP A 37 -10.93 -13.19 4.52
C TRP A 37 -10.76 -13.41 6.02
N THR A 38 -10.22 -14.56 6.41
CA THR A 38 -9.95 -14.87 7.82
C THR A 38 -8.93 -13.89 8.40
N PHE A 39 -7.88 -13.58 7.65
CA PHE A 39 -6.88 -12.59 8.06
C PHE A 39 -7.46 -11.17 8.09
N ALA A 40 -8.16 -10.75 7.04
CA ALA A 40 -8.79 -9.44 6.96
C ALA A 40 -9.73 -9.17 8.15
N LYS A 41 -10.63 -10.13 8.45
CA LYS A 41 -11.56 -10.00 9.57
C LYS A 41 -10.85 -9.97 10.92
N LYS A 42 -9.78 -10.75 11.09
CA LYS A 42 -8.98 -10.74 12.33
C LYS A 42 -8.36 -9.38 12.60
N ASP A 43 -7.93 -8.69 11.55
CA ASP A 43 -7.31 -7.37 11.63
C ASP A 43 -8.37 -6.23 11.59
N GLY A 44 -9.65 -6.60 11.45
CA GLY A 44 -10.81 -5.74 11.57
C GLY A 44 -11.16 -4.98 10.29
N ASP A 45 -10.88 -5.57 9.14
CA ASP A 45 -11.26 -5.06 7.82
C ASP A 45 -12.61 -5.64 7.36
N ASP A 46 -13.44 -4.79 6.76
CA ASP A 46 -14.76 -5.16 6.24
C ASP A 46 -14.70 -5.65 4.79
N TYR A 47 -13.62 -5.30 4.07
CA TYR A 47 -13.38 -5.67 2.68
C TYR A 47 -12.10 -6.50 2.56
N LEU A 48 -12.13 -7.50 1.67
CA LEU A 48 -10.93 -8.28 1.34
C LEU A 48 -10.04 -7.46 0.41
N THR A 49 -8.90 -7.02 0.93
CA THR A 49 -7.93 -6.28 0.13
C THR A 49 -6.98 -7.17 -0.65
N LEU A 50 -6.35 -6.61 -1.70
CA LEU A 50 -5.36 -7.30 -2.52
C LEU A 50 -4.23 -7.87 -1.68
N GLU A 51 -3.72 -7.13 -0.69
CA GLU A 51 -2.68 -7.64 0.18
C GLU A 51 -3.11 -8.87 0.99
N TYR A 52 -4.35 -8.95 1.48
CA TYR A 52 -4.84 -10.18 2.14
C TYR A 52 -5.09 -11.32 1.18
N LEU A 53 -5.50 -11.02 -0.06
CA LEU A 53 -5.62 -12.05 -1.08
C LEU A 53 -4.25 -12.67 -1.39
N LEU A 54 -3.22 -11.84 -1.56
CA LEU A 54 -1.84 -12.29 -1.76
C LEU A 54 -1.29 -13.05 -0.55
N LEU A 55 -1.58 -12.59 0.66
CA LEU A 55 -1.26 -13.30 1.89
C LEU A 55 -1.96 -14.67 1.94
N GLY A 56 -3.25 -14.74 1.59
CA GLY A 56 -4.03 -15.98 1.55
C GLY A 56 -3.50 -17.00 0.53
N LEU A 57 -3.01 -16.51 -0.62
CA LEU A 57 -2.32 -17.33 -1.63
C LEU A 57 -0.98 -17.86 -1.09
N GLY A 58 -0.11 -16.98 -0.58
CA GLY A 58 1.22 -17.36 -0.09
C GLY A 58 1.22 -18.25 1.17
N SER A 59 0.21 -18.14 2.03
CA SER A 59 0.04 -18.98 3.23
C SER A 59 -0.56 -20.36 2.94
N GLY A 60 -0.87 -20.68 1.68
CA GLY A 60 -1.37 -21.99 1.28
C GLY A 60 -0.32 -23.11 1.29
N LYS A 61 -0.75 -24.29 0.82
CA LYS A 61 0.09 -25.48 0.59
C LYS A 61 0.02 -25.99 -0.86
N ASP A 62 -0.70 -25.27 -1.72
CA ASP A 62 -0.80 -25.59 -3.14
C ASP A 62 0.46 -25.16 -3.92
N ALA A 63 0.50 -25.50 -5.21
CA ALA A 63 1.62 -25.19 -6.09
C ALA A 63 1.90 -23.68 -6.18
N CYS A 64 0.86 -22.83 -6.11
CA CYS A 64 1.02 -21.38 -6.15
C CYS A 64 1.71 -20.87 -4.88
N ALA A 65 1.27 -21.34 -3.71
CA ALA A 65 1.91 -21.02 -2.44
C ALA A 65 3.37 -21.50 -2.40
N GLN A 66 3.65 -22.69 -2.94
CA GLN A 66 5.02 -23.22 -3.00
C GLN A 66 5.90 -22.37 -3.93
N ALA A 67 5.41 -22.04 -5.13
CA ALA A 67 6.12 -21.18 -6.07
C ALA A 67 6.45 -19.80 -5.45
N LEU A 68 5.52 -19.21 -4.68
CA LEU A 68 5.76 -17.96 -3.96
C LEU A 68 6.88 -18.12 -2.91
N LYS A 69 6.84 -19.19 -2.11
CA LYS A 69 7.85 -19.47 -1.08
C LYS A 69 9.23 -19.73 -1.68
N ASP A 70 9.29 -20.44 -2.80
CA ASP A 70 10.54 -20.71 -3.52
C ASP A 70 11.17 -19.42 -4.08
N GLN A 71 10.37 -18.36 -4.26
CA GLN A 71 10.85 -17.02 -4.62
C GLN A 71 11.11 -16.12 -3.40
N GLY A 72 11.09 -16.68 -2.19
CA GLY A 72 11.41 -15.96 -0.97
C GLY A 72 10.21 -15.35 -0.25
N PHE A 73 8.97 -15.69 -0.61
CA PHE A 73 7.81 -15.27 0.17
C PHE A 73 7.89 -15.82 1.59
N LYS A 74 7.90 -14.92 2.57
CA LYS A 74 7.77 -15.25 4.00
C LYS A 74 6.62 -14.47 4.58
N GLU A 75 5.70 -15.17 5.23
CA GLU A 75 4.49 -14.57 5.78
C GLU A 75 4.79 -13.42 6.75
N SER A 76 5.79 -13.59 7.63
CA SER A 76 6.17 -12.58 8.62
C SER A 76 6.73 -11.30 7.99
N GLU A 77 7.54 -11.41 6.95
CA GLU A 77 8.11 -10.27 6.22
C GLU A 77 7.02 -9.56 5.40
N PHE A 78 6.15 -10.34 4.75
CA PHE A 78 5.03 -9.80 3.99
C PHE A 78 4.06 -9.01 4.88
N ARG A 79 3.69 -9.55 6.05
CA ARG A 79 2.84 -8.84 7.03
C ARG A 79 3.47 -7.53 7.53
N LYS A 80 4.79 -7.46 7.69
CA LYS A 80 5.48 -6.20 8.03
C LYS A 80 5.37 -5.18 6.90
N ALA A 81 5.58 -5.60 5.65
CA ALA A 81 5.43 -4.73 4.48
C ALA A 81 3.99 -4.23 4.33
N MET A 82 2.99 -5.09 4.57
CA MET A 82 1.57 -4.71 4.60
C MET A 82 1.29 -3.63 5.66
N ALA A 83 1.80 -3.82 6.88
CA ALA A 83 1.60 -2.85 7.96
C ALA A 83 2.19 -1.48 7.63
N GLN A 84 3.38 -1.45 7.01
CA GLN A 84 4.01 -0.21 6.53
C GLN A 84 3.20 0.45 5.42
N PHE A 85 2.73 -0.34 4.46
CA PHE A 85 1.95 0.16 3.33
C PHE A 85 0.60 0.75 3.78
N ARG A 86 -0.03 0.12 4.77
CA ARG A 86 -1.35 0.53 5.24
C ARG A 86 -1.33 1.66 6.26
N GLN A 87 -0.20 1.90 6.94
CA GLN A 87 -0.06 2.95 7.96
C GLN A 87 -1.23 2.99 8.98
N GLY A 88 -1.72 1.81 9.37
CA GLY A 88 -2.85 1.67 10.32
C GLY A 88 -4.25 1.90 9.72
N GLN A 89 -4.37 2.19 8.42
CA GLN A 89 -5.65 2.33 7.73
C GLN A 89 -6.37 0.98 7.61
N LYS A 90 -7.69 1.00 7.80
CA LYS A 90 -8.58 -0.15 7.66
C LYS A 90 -9.41 -0.08 6.40
N ALA A 91 -9.64 -1.23 5.77
CA ALA A 91 -10.47 -1.36 4.59
C ALA A 91 -11.95 -1.46 4.98
N GLN A 92 -12.54 -0.33 5.33
CA GLN A 92 -13.97 -0.19 5.66
C GLN A 92 -14.84 0.23 4.46
N THR A 93 -14.21 0.50 3.32
CA THR A 93 -14.90 0.80 2.06
C THR A 93 -14.25 0.02 0.92
N ALA A 94 -15.00 -0.24 -0.14
CA ALA A 94 -14.50 -0.94 -1.33
C ALA A 94 -13.33 -0.23 -2.03
N SER A 95 -13.13 1.07 -1.77
CA SER A 95 -12.06 1.88 -2.37
C SER A 95 -10.94 2.24 -1.39
N ALA A 96 -10.92 1.63 -0.20
CA ALA A 96 -9.95 1.96 0.84
C ALA A 96 -8.49 1.78 0.40
N GLU A 97 -8.20 0.81 -0.48
CA GLU A 97 -6.85 0.62 -1.00
C GLU A 97 -6.34 1.80 -1.82
N ASN A 98 -7.24 2.54 -2.48
CA ASN A 98 -6.86 3.67 -3.32
C ASN A 98 -6.32 4.84 -2.50
N SER A 99 -6.67 4.93 -1.22
CA SER A 99 -6.24 6.01 -0.32
C SER A 99 -4.89 5.75 0.34
N TYR A 100 -4.38 4.50 0.35
CA TYR A 100 -3.11 4.14 0.99
C TYR A 100 -1.90 4.92 0.43
N GLN A 101 -1.96 5.40 -0.82
CA GLN A 101 -0.94 6.26 -1.45
C GLN A 101 -1.44 7.67 -1.81
N SER A 102 -2.53 8.13 -1.20
CA SER A 102 -3.13 9.43 -1.51
C SER A 102 -2.13 10.60 -1.36
N LEU A 103 -1.29 10.59 -0.31
CA LEU A 103 -0.23 11.59 -0.13
C LEU A 103 0.77 11.58 -1.29
N SER A 104 1.29 10.41 -1.70
CA SER A 104 2.21 10.33 -2.83
C SER A 104 1.59 10.76 -4.17
N LYS A 105 0.26 10.58 -4.32
CA LYS A 105 -0.47 10.94 -5.55
C LYS A 105 -0.83 12.42 -5.63
N TYR A 106 -1.22 13.03 -4.51
CA TYR A 106 -1.83 14.36 -4.49
C TYR A 106 -1.04 15.41 -3.70
N ALA A 107 -0.02 15.00 -2.96
CA ALA A 107 0.85 15.89 -2.21
C ALA A 107 2.30 15.77 -2.70
N ILE A 108 3.10 16.79 -2.37
CA ILE A 108 4.53 16.82 -2.60
C ILE A 108 5.22 16.81 -1.24
N ASP A 109 6.11 15.85 -1.02
CA ASP A 109 6.94 15.82 0.18
C ASP A 109 8.06 16.88 0.07
N LEU A 110 7.87 18.00 0.77
CA LEU A 110 8.85 19.08 0.80
C LEU A 110 10.07 18.75 1.69
N ASN A 111 9.93 17.89 2.70
CA ASN A 111 11.05 17.50 3.55
C ASN A 111 12.05 16.65 2.75
N ALA A 112 11.56 15.65 2.02
CA ALA A 112 12.39 14.82 1.15
C ALA A 112 13.08 15.64 0.04
N ARG A 113 12.42 16.69 -0.48
CA ARG A 113 13.04 17.62 -1.45
C ARG A 113 14.14 18.47 -0.80
N ALA A 114 13.97 18.89 0.44
CA ALA A 114 14.99 19.64 1.18
C ALA A 114 16.21 18.77 1.48
N GLU A 115 16.00 17.54 1.97
CA GLU A 115 17.08 16.58 2.24
C GLU A 115 17.87 16.20 0.99
N SER A 116 17.19 16.10 -0.16
CA SER A 116 17.83 15.82 -1.45
C SER A 116 18.42 17.06 -2.14
N GLY A 117 18.39 18.24 -1.50
CA GLY A 117 18.94 19.48 -2.05
C GLY A 117 18.21 20.04 -3.27
N LYS A 118 16.96 19.61 -3.50
CA LYS A 118 16.11 20.05 -4.62
C LYS A 118 15.24 21.28 -4.29
N LEU A 119 15.36 21.80 -3.07
CA LEU A 119 14.74 23.04 -2.62
C LEU A 119 15.82 24.12 -2.56
N ASP A 120 15.60 25.23 -3.26
CA ASP A 120 16.50 26.37 -3.20
C ASP A 120 16.49 27.00 -1.79
N PRO A 121 17.63 27.53 -1.32
CA PRO A 121 17.69 28.18 -0.02
C PRO A 121 16.83 29.44 -0.01
N VAL A 122 16.04 29.60 1.05
CA VAL A 122 15.19 30.79 1.24
C VAL A 122 16.02 31.89 1.90
N ILE A 123 16.09 33.06 1.25
CA ILE A 123 16.90 34.21 1.70
C ILE A 123 15.99 35.31 2.25
N GLY A 124 16.31 35.84 3.43
CA GLY A 124 15.66 37.05 3.99
C GLY A 124 14.25 36.85 4.52
N ARG A 125 13.80 35.59 4.76
CA ARG A 125 12.48 35.26 5.33
C ARG A 125 12.55 34.67 6.74
N ASP A 126 13.61 34.98 7.49
CA ASP A 126 13.86 34.39 8.80
C ASP A 126 12.74 34.70 9.81
N ASP A 127 12.17 35.90 9.75
CA ASP A 127 11.13 36.34 10.68
C ASP A 127 9.79 35.67 10.40
N GLU A 128 9.40 35.53 9.13
CA GLU A 128 8.20 34.80 8.72
C GLU A 128 8.32 33.31 9.06
N ILE A 129 9.45 32.68 8.74
CA ILE A 129 9.70 31.27 9.06
C ILE A 129 9.61 31.06 10.58
N ARG A 130 10.28 31.91 11.38
CA ARG A 130 10.24 31.84 12.84
C ARG A 130 8.81 32.02 13.37
N ARG A 131 8.02 32.90 12.77
CA ARG A 131 6.62 33.12 13.16
C ARG A 131 5.74 31.92 12.84
N VAL A 132 5.92 31.29 11.67
CA VAL A 132 5.20 30.07 11.27
C VAL A 132 5.50 28.93 12.25
N LEU A 133 6.78 28.71 12.56
CA LEU A 133 7.21 27.71 13.55
C LEU A 133 6.57 27.97 14.92
N GLN A 134 6.60 29.23 15.39
CA GLN A 134 5.98 29.61 16.65
C GLN A 134 4.47 29.31 16.70
N ILE A 135 3.75 29.50 15.58
CA ILE A 135 2.32 29.19 15.50
C ILE A 135 2.10 27.68 15.54
N LEU A 136 2.84 26.90 14.75
CA LEU A 136 2.73 25.43 14.71
C LEU A 136 2.98 24.78 16.08
N SER A 137 3.85 25.37 16.91
CA SER A 137 4.15 24.87 18.27
C SER A 137 3.07 25.18 19.32
N ARG A 138 1.99 25.90 18.99
CA ARG A 138 0.92 26.24 19.95
C ARG A 138 0.00 25.04 20.21
N ARG A 139 -0.62 25.02 21.40
CA ARG A 139 -1.65 24.02 21.75
C ARG A 139 -3.00 24.30 21.07
N THR A 140 -3.31 25.56 20.80
CA THR A 140 -4.56 25.99 20.14
C THR A 140 -4.24 27.06 19.10
N LYS A 141 -5.06 27.14 18.04
CA LYS A 141 -4.83 28.04 16.89
C LYS A 141 -3.43 27.84 16.28
N ASN A 142 -3.07 26.57 16.04
CA ASN A 142 -1.76 26.14 15.58
C ASN A 142 -1.64 25.99 14.06
N ASN A 143 -2.66 26.40 13.30
CA ASN A 143 -2.66 26.36 11.85
C ASN A 143 -2.31 27.77 11.31
N PRO A 144 -1.06 28.00 10.84
CA PRO A 144 -0.67 29.27 10.24
C PRO A 144 -1.34 29.46 8.87
N VAL A 145 -1.68 30.70 8.54
CA VAL A 145 -2.17 31.09 7.21
C VAL A 145 -1.26 32.20 6.70
N LEU A 146 -0.63 31.98 5.54
CA LEU A 146 0.17 32.98 4.86
C LEU A 146 -0.75 33.85 4.01
N VAL A 147 -0.66 35.17 4.17
CA VAL A 147 -1.49 36.13 3.46
C VAL A 147 -0.59 37.09 2.71
N GLY A 148 -0.84 37.23 1.41
CA GLY A 148 -0.07 38.07 0.50
C GLY A 148 -0.58 37.90 -0.94
N GLU A 149 -0.13 38.78 -1.83
CA GLU A 149 -0.42 38.63 -3.26
C GLU A 149 0.27 37.38 -3.83
N PRO A 150 -0.31 36.70 -4.83
CA PRO A 150 0.37 35.57 -5.49
C PRO A 150 1.73 35.98 -6.06
N GLY A 151 2.76 35.17 -5.80
CA GLY A 151 4.11 35.39 -6.32
C GLY A 151 5.06 36.22 -5.44
N VAL A 152 4.60 36.72 -4.28
CA VAL A 152 5.47 37.40 -3.29
C VAL A 152 6.27 36.43 -2.41
N GLY A 153 6.18 35.13 -2.71
CA GLY A 153 6.73 33.98 -1.98
C GLY A 153 7.82 33.30 -2.80
#